data_AF-A0A319D3B1-F1
#
_entry.id   AF-A0A319D3B1-F1
#
_cell.length_a   1.000
_cell.length_b   1.000
_cell.length_c   1.000
_cell.angle_alpha   90.00
_cell.angle_beta   90.00
_cell.angle_gamma   90.00
#
_symmetry.space_group_name_H-M   'P 1'
#
loop_
_entity.id
_entity.type
_entity.pdbx_description
1 polymer ?
#
loop_
_entity_poly.entity_id
_entity_poly.type
_entity_poly.pdbx_seq_one_letter_code
_entity_poly.pdbx_strand_id
1 'polypeptide(L)'
;MAIDALLKSRPISHDLSERAVNKVIQVGYHDIQKLGGSSWEERTAVLRDGGYNRYREQGATSLGDLADLVNDKYDGDLNNLLKKAHNDRDETRQLIKEIKGLGDLGADLFFNNVQSVWPAMAPFIDRRSLQTADSIGIGTDLDAIYTDLGHDSVMMSQLANGFRIVNIAVGVFMVLGGISQFFPASMSSIIVGIYVILFGLIVGGLEFLPNVPDYVYRYASFLFSFLGRGAFYIFVGSIMLHDHVLRYIAGSIIGVIGLGYLALEFIPSIEPPSNMRETDQGWGAEQV
;
A
#
# COMPACT_ATOMS: atom_id res chain seq x y z
N MET A 1 7.50 -0.83 -10.87
CA MET A 1 8.12 -1.48 -9.69
C MET A 1 9.48 -0.87 -9.37
N ALA A 2 10.46 -0.83 -10.30
CA ALA A 2 11.75 -0.18 -10.04
C ALA A 2 11.63 1.33 -9.70
N ILE A 3 10.81 2.08 -10.45
CA ILE A 3 10.49 3.49 -10.16
C ILE A 3 9.88 3.66 -8.76
N ASP A 4 8.95 2.77 -8.39
CA ASP A 4 8.29 2.79 -7.08
C ASP A 4 9.30 2.60 -5.95
N ALA A 5 10.13 1.56 -6.05
CA ALA A 5 11.22 1.31 -5.12
C ALA A 5 12.23 2.48 -5.04
N LEU A 6 12.56 3.10 -6.18
CA LEU A 6 13.51 4.21 -6.25
C LEU A 6 13.01 5.46 -5.52
N LEU A 7 11.72 5.80 -5.66
CA LEU A 7 11.14 6.98 -5.02
C LEU A 7 10.78 6.74 -3.56
N LYS A 8 10.40 5.51 -3.19
CA LYS A 8 10.07 5.11 -1.82
C LYS A 8 11.28 4.78 -0.94
N SER A 9 12.46 4.56 -1.52
CA SER A 9 13.69 4.26 -0.75
C SER A 9 14.28 5.48 -0.02
N ARG A 10 13.73 6.68 -0.24
CA ARG A 10 14.18 7.92 0.39
C ARG A 10 13.44 8.22 1.70
N PRO A 11 14.06 8.96 2.64
CA PRO A 11 13.39 9.38 3.87
C PRO A 11 12.42 10.53 3.57
N ILE A 12 11.30 10.17 2.96
CA ILE A 12 10.15 11.00 2.64
C ILE A 12 8.88 10.27 3.11
N SER A 13 7.80 10.99 3.36
CA SER A 13 6.54 10.34 3.72
C SER A 13 6.06 9.44 2.59
N HIS A 14 5.47 8.29 2.96
CA HIS A 14 4.97 7.33 1.98
C HIS A 14 3.96 7.98 1.03
N ASP A 15 3.03 8.80 1.54
CA ASP A 15 2.06 9.51 0.71
C ASP A 15 2.71 10.39 -0.37
N LEU A 16 3.73 11.18 -0.01
CA LEU A 16 4.43 12.02 -0.98
C LEU A 16 5.15 11.18 -2.04
N SER A 17 5.78 10.08 -1.63
CA SER A 17 6.41 9.17 -2.58
C SER A 17 5.39 8.45 -3.47
N GLU A 18 4.23 8.07 -2.94
CA GLU A 18 3.15 7.41 -3.68
C GLU A 18 2.49 8.37 -4.68
N ARG A 19 2.20 9.61 -4.27
CA ARG A 19 1.76 10.67 -5.17
C ARG A 19 2.76 10.93 -6.29
N ALA A 20 4.05 10.97 -5.98
CA ALA A 20 5.10 11.16 -6.96
C ALA A 20 5.14 10.00 -7.97
N VAL A 21 5.09 8.75 -7.50
CA VAL A 21 5.03 7.55 -8.35
C VAL A 21 3.80 7.60 -9.25
N ASN A 22 2.62 7.88 -8.71
CA ASN A 22 1.38 7.99 -9.47
C ASN A 22 1.48 9.07 -10.54
N LYS A 23 2.07 10.23 -10.21
CA LYS A 23 2.27 11.32 -11.15
C LYS A 23 3.21 10.94 -12.29
N VAL A 24 4.33 10.27 -11.98
CA VAL A 24 5.30 9.75 -12.95
C VAL A 24 4.64 8.72 -13.89
N ILE A 25 3.81 7.82 -13.36
CA ILE A 25 3.05 6.85 -14.15
C ILE A 25 2.03 7.56 -15.05
N GLN A 26 1.29 8.54 -14.51
CA GLN A 26 0.27 9.31 -15.23
C GLN A 26 0.84 10.05 -16.44
N VAL A 27 2.04 10.63 -16.31
CA VAL A 27 2.70 11.29 -17.46
C VAL A 27 3.34 10.29 -18.42
N GLY A 28 3.27 8.98 -18.14
CA GLY A 28 3.72 7.91 -19.01
C GLY A 28 5.16 7.45 -18.81
N TYR A 29 5.85 7.90 -17.76
CA TYR A 29 7.24 7.50 -17.49
C TYR A 29 7.40 6.05 -17.00
N HIS A 30 6.29 5.29 -16.90
CA HIS A 30 6.36 3.84 -16.76
C HIS A 30 6.90 3.16 -18.04
N ASP A 31 6.80 3.84 -19.19
CA ASP A 31 7.49 3.48 -20.42
C ASP A 31 8.92 4.05 -20.37
N ILE A 32 9.91 3.15 -20.43
CA ILE A 32 11.32 3.51 -20.32
C ILE A 32 11.81 4.39 -21.47
N GLN A 33 11.22 4.25 -22.66
CA GLN A 33 11.60 5.06 -23.83
C GLN A 33 11.12 6.49 -23.64
N LYS A 34 9.89 6.65 -23.14
CA LYS A 34 9.36 7.97 -22.80
C LYS A 34 10.13 8.63 -21.65
N LEU A 35 10.50 7.85 -20.64
CA LEU A 35 11.32 8.35 -19.53
C LEU A 35 12.72 8.76 -20.00
N GLY A 36 13.40 7.92 -20.79
CA GLY A 36 14.72 8.21 -21.35
C GLY A 36 14.75 9.41 -22.30
N GLY A 37 13.66 9.63 -23.04
CA GLY A 37 13.50 10.79 -23.92
C GLY A 37 13.19 12.12 -23.19
N SER A 38 12.95 12.09 -21.88
CA SER A 38 12.59 13.29 -21.11
C SER A 38 13.81 14.05 -20.58
N SER A 39 13.71 15.38 -20.58
CA SER A 39 14.75 16.23 -20.00
C SER A 39 14.78 16.13 -18.48
N TRP A 40 15.89 16.56 -17.88
CA TRP A 40 16.01 16.61 -16.41
C TRP A 40 15.01 17.62 -15.81
N GLU A 41 14.79 18.76 -16.50
CA GLU A 41 13.83 19.79 -16.11
C GLU A 41 12.39 19.25 -16.16
N GLU A 42 12.04 18.49 -17.20
CA GLU A 42 10.72 17.86 -17.31
C GLU A 42 10.47 16.88 -16.15
N ARG A 43 11.43 16.00 -15.86
CA ARG A 43 11.36 15.08 -14.72
C ARG A 43 11.24 15.81 -13.39
N THR A 44 12.00 16.89 -13.22
CA THR A 44 11.97 17.72 -12.01
C THR A 44 10.61 18.39 -11.85
N ALA A 45 10.01 18.90 -12.93
CA ALA A 45 8.67 19.48 -12.92
C ALA A 45 7.60 18.45 -12.56
N VAL A 46 7.67 17.25 -13.15
CA VAL A 46 6.75 16.13 -12.85
C VAL A 46 6.83 15.74 -11.38
N LEU A 47 8.04 15.61 -10.83
CA LEU A 47 8.26 15.27 -9.43
C LEU A 47 7.80 16.39 -8.47
N ARG A 48 8.01 17.65 -8.83
CA ARG A 48 7.48 18.80 -8.10
C ARG A 48 5.95 18.77 -8.06
N ASP A 49 5.31 18.56 -9.20
CA ASP A 49 3.85 18.49 -9.31
C ASP A 49 3.28 17.27 -8.58
N GLY A 50 4.07 16.20 -8.42
CA GLY A 50 3.77 15.03 -7.58
C GLY A 50 4.05 15.23 -6.09
N GLY A 51 4.51 16.41 -5.66
CA GLY A 51 4.80 16.72 -4.24
C GLY A 51 6.18 16.27 -3.74
N TYR A 52 7.03 15.69 -4.60
CA TYR A 52 8.35 15.16 -4.25
C TYR A 52 9.43 16.25 -4.06
N ASN A 53 9.06 17.39 -3.48
CA ASN A 53 9.83 18.64 -3.50
C ASN A 53 11.22 18.52 -2.88
N ARG A 54 11.35 17.81 -1.76
CA ARG A 54 12.61 17.68 -1.01
C ARG A 54 13.71 16.99 -1.82
N TYR A 55 13.34 16.07 -2.70
CA TYR A 55 14.26 15.23 -3.45
C TYR A 55 14.03 15.31 -4.97
N ARG A 56 13.26 16.29 -5.48
CA ARG A 56 12.84 16.34 -6.89
C ARG A 56 14.00 16.31 -7.87
N GLU A 57 15.06 17.05 -7.58
CA GLU A 57 16.24 17.17 -8.45
C GLU A 57 17.01 15.85 -8.49
N GLN A 58 17.25 15.29 -7.31
CA GLN A 58 17.94 14.00 -7.18
C GLN A 58 17.08 12.84 -7.71
N GLY A 59 15.77 12.91 -7.53
CA GLY A 59 14.81 11.98 -8.09
C GLY A 59 14.80 12.04 -9.62
N ALA A 60 14.83 13.25 -10.19
CA ALA A 60 14.91 13.44 -11.64
C ALA A 60 16.20 12.85 -12.22
N THR A 61 17.34 13.09 -11.57
CA THR A 61 18.62 12.46 -11.92
C THR A 61 18.53 10.93 -11.83
N SER A 62 18.03 10.40 -10.70
CA SER A 62 17.95 8.95 -10.49
C SER A 62 17.00 8.26 -11.48
N LEU A 63 15.91 8.91 -11.87
CA LEU A 63 15.00 8.41 -12.91
C LEU A 63 15.67 8.37 -14.29
N GLY A 64 16.57 9.33 -14.58
CA GLY A 64 17.38 9.30 -15.80
C GLY A 64 18.40 8.18 -15.77
N ASP A 65 19.18 8.10 -14.69
CA ASP A 65 20.15 7.03 -14.49
C ASP A 65 19.50 5.63 -14.60
N LEU A 66 18.26 5.49 -14.09
CA LEU A 66 17.47 4.26 -14.26
C LEU A 66 17.15 4.01 -15.74
N ALA A 67 16.66 5.01 -16.46
CA ALA A 67 16.33 4.86 -17.88
C ALA A 67 17.56 4.51 -18.73
N ASP A 68 18.68 5.20 -18.50
CA ASP A 68 19.94 4.96 -19.18
C ASP A 68 20.43 3.53 -18.90
N LEU A 69 20.44 3.10 -17.63
CA LEU A 69 20.84 1.74 -17.27
C LEU A 69 19.97 0.67 -17.95
N VAL A 70 18.64 0.86 -17.96
CA VAL A 70 17.72 -0.10 -18.55
C VAL A 70 17.86 -0.16 -20.07
N ASN A 71 18.01 0.99 -20.73
CA ASN A 71 18.24 1.03 -22.18
C ASN A 71 19.60 0.42 -22.56
N ASP A 72 20.67 0.79 -21.87
CA ASP A 72 22.03 0.43 -22.28
C ASP A 72 22.40 -1.01 -21.89
N LYS A 73 22.00 -1.47 -20.70
CA LYS A 73 22.42 -2.77 -20.14
C LYS A 73 21.38 -3.87 -20.31
N TYR A 74 20.12 -3.49 -20.46
CA TYR A 74 18.98 -4.41 -20.45
C TYR A 74 18.07 -4.24 -21.68
N ASP A 75 18.54 -3.57 -22.73
CA ASP A 75 17.83 -3.40 -24.02
C ASP A 75 16.43 -2.80 -23.89
N GLY A 76 16.22 -1.92 -22.91
CA GLY A 76 14.92 -1.29 -22.66
C GLY A 76 13.90 -2.18 -21.94
N ASP A 77 14.28 -3.41 -21.54
CA ASP A 77 13.40 -4.34 -20.83
C ASP A 77 14.07 -4.89 -19.58
N LEU A 78 13.55 -4.51 -18.40
CA LEU A 78 14.07 -4.95 -17.12
C LEU A 78 13.95 -6.48 -16.92
N ASN A 79 13.11 -7.21 -17.68
CA ASN A 79 13.11 -8.67 -17.67
C ASN A 79 14.45 -9.28 -18.11
N ASN A 80 15.26 -8.54 -18.87
CA ASN A 80 16.60 -8.99 -19.23
C ASN A 80 17.56 -8.98 -18.03
N LEU A 81 17.27 -8.20 -16.97
CA LEU A 81 17.98 -8.27 -15.69
C LEU A 81 17.76 -9.66 -15.06
N LEU A 82 16.51 -10.13 -14.99
CA LEU A 82 16.19 -11.45 -14.44
C LEU A 82 16.85 -12.58 -15.23
N LYS A 83 16.85 -12.50 -16.57
CA LYS A 83 17.54 -13.47 -17.44
C LYS A 83 19.04 -13.49 -17.18
N LYS A 84 19.64 -12.31 -17.02
CA LYS A 84 21.08 -12.15 -16.72
C LYS A 84 21.44 -12.67 -15.34
N ALA A 85 20.53 -12.57 -14.38
CA ALA A 85 20.65 -13.16 -13.05
C ALA A 85 20.38 -14.68 -13.04
N HIS A 86 20.13 -15.32 -14.19
CA HIS A 86 19.78 -16.75 -14.26
C HIS A 86 18.56 -17.16 -13.43
N ASN A 87 17.64 -16.21 -13.18
CA ASN A 87 16.51 -16.35 -12.23
C ASN A 87 16.94 -16.58 -10.77
N ASP A 88 18.20 -16.32 -10.43
CA ASP A 88 18.72 -16.40 -9.08
C ASP A 88 18.39 -15.13 -8.29
N ARG A 89 17.91 -15.32 -7.06
CA ARG A 89 17.45 -14.22 -6.20
C ARG A 89 18.59 -13.34 -5.72
N ASP A 90 19.72 -13.94 -5.34
CA ASP A 90 20.85 -13.21 -4.80
C ASP A 90 21.56 -12.41 -5.91
N GLU A 91 21.71 -12.99 -7.10
CA GLU A 91 22.20 -12.29 -8.28
C GLU A 91 21.26 -11.15 -8.69
N THR A 92 19.95 -11.40 -8.72
CA THR A 92 18.95 -10.35 -9.00
C THR A 92 19.08 -9.21 -8.00
N ARG A 93 19.33 -9.53 -6.72
CA ARG A 93 19.51 -8.53 -5.66
C ARG A 93 20.78 -7.72 -5.82
N GLN A 94 21.86 -8.30 -6.35
CA GLN A 94 23.07 -7.53 -6.67
C GLN A 94 22.84 -6.63 -7.89
N LEU A 95 22.23 -7.15 -8.95
CA LEU A 95 21.99 -6.40 -10.18
C LEU A 95 21.02 -5.23 -9.98
N ILE A 96 19.96 -5.39 -9.19
CA ILE A 96 19.01 -4.30 -8.95
C ILE A 96 19.64 -3.13 -8.19
N LYS A 97 20.65 -3.42 -7.35
CA LYS A 97 21.40 -2.40 -6.59
C LYS A 97 22.38 -1.60 -7.46
N GLU A 98 22.58 -1.98 -8.72
CA GLU A 98 23.30 -1.15 -9.69
C GLU A 98 22.50 0.10 -10.10
N ILE A 99 21.18 0.07 -9.94
CA ILE A 99 20.34 1.27 -10.10
C ILE A 99 20.74 2.26 -9.00
N LYS A 100 21.33 3.39 -9.40
CA LYS A 100 21.73 4.44 -8.46
C LYS A 100 20.53 4.89 -7.62
N GLY A 101 20.69 4.83 -6.30
CA GLY A 101 19.64 5.15 -5.34
C GLY A 101 18.85 3.96 -4.80
N LEU A 102 19.08 2.73 -5.32
CA LEU A 102 18.55 1.50 -4.71
C LEU A 102 19.60 0.85 -3.81
N GLY A 103 19.50 1.13 -2.51
CA GLY A 103 20.19 0.38 -1.46
C GLY A 103 19.43 -0.87 -1.04
N ASP A 104 19.78 -1.46 0.11
CA ASP A 104 19.12 -2.68 0.60
C ASP A 104 17.62 -2.50 0.82
N LEU A 105 17.17 -1.35 1.33
CA LEU A 105 15.75 -1.04 1.46
C LEU A 105 15.04 -0.97 0.12
N GLY A 106 15.65 -0.33 -0.88
CA GLY A 106 15.08 -0.22 -2.23
C GLY A 106 14.99 -1.58 -2.91
N ALA A 107 15.99 -2.44 -2.70
CA ALA A 107 15.93 -3.83 -3.16
C ALA A 107 14.76 -4.56 -2.48
N ASP A 108 14.65 -4.54 -1.15
CA ASP A 108 13.59 -5.24 -0.44
C ASP A 108 12.18 -4.78 -0.90
N LEU A 109 11.98 -3.47 -1.10
CA LEU A 109 10.74 -2.91 -1.69
C LEU A 109 10.49 -3.40 -3.13
N PHE A 110 11.54 -3.49 -3.95
CA PHE A 110 11.43 -4.03 -5.31
C PHE A 110 11.01 -5.50 -5.28
N PHE A 111 11.66 -6.34 -4.47
CA PHE A 111 11.36 -7.77 -4.36
C PHE A 111 9.93 -8.04 -3.85
N ASN A 112 9.46 -7.27 -2.87
CA ASN A 112 8.09 -7.36 -2.36
C ASN A 112 7.03 -7.22 -3.47
N ASN A 113 7.27 -6.33 -4.44
CA ASN A 113 6.34 -6.06 -5.54
C ASN A 113 6.59 -6.94 -6.77
N VAL A 114 7.85 -7.20 -7.11
CA VAL A 114 8.23 -7.88 -8.37
C VAL A 114 7.89 -9.36 -8.37
N GLN A 115 7.79 -10.02 -7.21
CA GLN A 115 7.42 -11.45 -7.13
C GLN A 115 6.06 -11.76 -7.78
N SER A 116 5.18 -10.76 -7.91
CA SER A 116 3.90 -10.88 -8.62
C SER A 116 4.05 -11.09 -10.14
N VAL A 117 5.16 -10.64 -10.73
CA VAL A 117 5.46 -10.76 -12.17
C VAL A 117 6.70 -11.62 -12.46
N TRP A 118 7.58 -11.79 -11.47
CA TRP A 118 8.75 -12.67 -11.48
C TRP A 118 8.58 -13.76 -10.43
N PRO A 119 7.83 -14.85 -10.71
CA PRO A 119 7.55 -15.90 -9.72
C PRO A 119 8.81 -16.55 -9.12
N ALA A 120 9.92 -16.57 -9.85
CA ALA A 120 11.22 -17.05 -9.35
C ALA A 120 11.72 -16.28 -8.11
N MET A 121 11.22 -15.07 -7.87
CA MET A 121 11.58 -14.26 -6.71
C MET A 121 10.74 -14.61 -5.46
N ALA A 122 9.61 -15.31 -5.63
CA ALA A 122 8.77 -15.77 -4.52
C ALA A 122 9.39 -17.00 -3.81
N PRO A 123 9.03 -17.26 -2.54
CA PRO A 123 8.38 -16.32 -1.63
C PRO A 123 9.38 -15.28 -1.11
N PHE A 124 8.96 -14.01 -1.05
CA PHE A 124 9.74 -12.94 -0.45
C PHE A 124 8.87 -12.06 0.46
N ILE A 125 9.38 -11.81 1.66
CA ILE A 125 8.89 -10.79 2.59
C ILE A 125 10.11 -10.02 3.09
N ASP A 126 10.02 -8.69 3.11
CA ASP A 126 11.10 -7.86 3.62
C ASP A 126 11.40 -8.12 5.11
N ARG A 127 12.64 -7.82 5.52
CA ARG A 127 13.13 -8.10 6.86
C ARG A 127 12.30 -7.42 7.96
N ARG A 128 11.76 -6.23 7.72
CA ARG A 128 10.98 -5.47 8.72
C ARG A 128 9.61 -6.12 8.94
N SER A 129 8.97 -6.52 7.85
CA SER A 129 7.71 -7.27 7.87
C SER A 129 7.89 -8.66 8.53
N LEU A 130 8.99 -9.37 8.25
CA LEU A 130 9.32 -10.64 8.91
C LEU A 130 9.54 -10.48 10.43
N GLN A 131 10.30 -9.46 10.84
CA GLN A 131 10.48 -9.15 12.27
C GLN A 131 9.16 -8.80 12.97
N THR A 132 8.24 -8.17 12.24
CA THR A 132 6.91 -7.87 12.74
C THR A 132 6.07 -9.13 12.86
N ALA A 133 6.15 -10.05 11.89
CA ALA A 133 5.47 -11.35 11.97
C ALA A 133 5.97 -12.20 13.16
N ASP A 134 7.29 -12.23 13.37
CA ASP A 134 7.92 -12.92 14.50
C ASP A 134 7.46 -12.36 15.85
N SER A 135 7.42 -11.03 15.98
CA SER A 135 7.02 -10.37 17.23
C SER A 135 5.56 -10.56 17.61
N ILE A 136 4.68 -10.83 16.63
CA ILE A 136 3.26 -11.15 16.83
C ILE A 136 2.98 -12.66 16.80
N GLY A 137 4.01 -13.50 16.77
CA GLY A 137 3.89 -14.96 16.86
C GLY A 137 3.34 -15.64 15.61
N ILE A 138 3.32 -14.93 14.47
CA ILE A 138 3.06 -15.54 13.17
C ILE A 138 4.36 -16.23 12.74
N GLY A 139 4.31 -17.54 12.53
CA GLY A 139 5.49 -18.33 12.15
C GLY A 139 6.24 -17.68 10.97
N THR A 140 7.56 -17.61 11.06
CA THR A 140 8.43 -16.96 10.05
C THR A 140 8.86 -17.89 8.93
N ASP A 141 8.29 -19.09 8.87
CA ASP A 141 8.53 -20.07 7.81
C ASP A 141 7.82 -19.63 6.53
N LEU A 142 8.56 -18.94 5.69
CA LEU A 142 8.09 -18.41 4.41
C LEU A 142 7.63 -19.49 3.45
N ASP A 143 8.25 -20.66 3.47
CA ASP A 143 7.91 -21.77 2.58
C ASP A 143 6.61 -22.44 3.03
N ALA A 144 6.38 -22.54 4.35
CA ALA A 144 5.10 -22.97 4.90
C ALA A 144 3.97 -21.99 4.56
N ILE A 145 4.19 -20.69 4.74
CA ILE A 145 3.21 -19.65 4.37
C ILE A 145 2.91 -19.71 2.86
N TYR A 146 3.94 -19.85 2.03
CA TYR A 146 3.78 -19.94 0.58
C TYR A 146 3.02 -21.19 0.16
N THR A 147 3.25 -22.31 0.85
CA THR A 147 2.53 -23.57 0.65
C THR A 147 1.05 -23.42 1.01
N ASP A 148 0.74 -22.81 2.16
CA ASP A 148 -0.63 -22.56 2.62
C ASP A 148 -1.39 -21.60 1.69
N LEU A 149 -0.68 -20.67 1.05
CA LEU A 149 -1.21 -19.79 0.01
C LEU A 149 -1.30 -20.45 -1.38
N GLY A 150 -1.03 -21.76 -1.48
CA GLY A 150 -1.16 -22.51 -2.73
C GLY A 150 -0.08 -22.18 -3.77
N HIS A 151 1.09 -21.73 -3.33
CA HIS A 151 2.19 -21.26 -4.17
C HIS A 151 1.83 -20.06 -5.07
N ASP A 152 0.86 -19.24 -4.67
CA ASP A 152 0.46 -18.04 -5.40
C ASP A 152 1.38 -16.85 -5.07
N SER A 153 2.23 -16.49 -6.03
CA SER A 153 3.18 -15.38 -5.87
C SER A 153 2.51 -13.99 -5.85
N VAL A 154 1.29 -13.88 -6.39
CA VAL A 154 0.47 -12.67 -6.29
C VAL A 154 -0.04 -12.52 -4.86
N MET A 155 -0.54 -13.60 -4.26
CA MET A 155 -1.00 -13.60 -2.86
C MET A 155 0.14 -13.30 -1.88
N MET A 156 1.37 -13.78 -2.15
CA MET A 156 2.54 -13.40 -1.35
C MET A 156 2.84 -11.89 -1.39
N SER A 157 2.78 -11.28 -2.58
CA SER A 157 2.93 -9.82 -2.71
C SER A 157 1.79 -9.06 -2.01
N GLN A 158 0.59 -9.65 -1.96
CA GLN A 158 -0.55 -9.08 -1.26
C GLN A 158 -0.44 -9.24 0.27
N LEU A 159 0.14 -10.32 0.78
CA LEU A 159 0.41 -10.52 2.21
C LEU A 159 1.35 -9.44 2.76
N ALA A 160 2.37 -9.05 1.98
CA ALA A 160 3.22 -7.89 2.28
C ALA A 160 2.42 -6.56 2.33
N ASN A 161 1.24 -6.50 1.71
CA ASN A 161 0.29 -5.39 1.74
C ASN A 161 -0.94 -5.64 2.65
N GLY A 162 -0.84 -6.57 3.61
CA GLY A 162 -1.97 -7.21 4.31
C GLY A 162 -3.04 -6.27 4.89
N PHE A 163 -2.67 -5.07 5.35
CA PHE A 163 -3.63 -4.07 5.85
C PHE A 163 -4.68 -3.67 4.83
N ARG A 164 -4.30 -3.51 3.56
CA ARG A 164 -5.21 -3.11 2.48
C ARG A 164 -6.31 -4.15 2.27
N ILE A 165 -5.94 -5.44 2.30
CA ILE A 165 -6.90 -6.55 2.13
C ILE A 165 -7.90 -6.58 3.27
N VAL A 166 -7.41 -6.45 4.51
CA VAL A 166 -8.26 -6.43 5.70
C VAL A 166 -9.29 -5.31 5.60
N ASN A 167 -8.88 -4.10 5.20
CA ASN A 167 -9.80 -2.99 5.04
C ASN A 167 -10.83 -3.19 3.91
N ILE A 168 -10.41 -3.76 2.76
CA ILE A 168 -11.34 -4.10 1.67
C ILE A 168 -12.37 -5.12 2.17
N ALA A 169 -11.92 -6.16 2.89
CA ALA A 169 -12.80 -7.16 3.47
C ALA A 169 -13.80 -6.54 4.46
N VAL A 170 -13.35 -5.65 5.35
CA VAL A 170 -14.23 -4.89 6.25
C VAL A 170 -15.27 -4.09 5.47
N GLY A 171 -14.86 -3.36 4.43
CA GLY A 171 -15.78 -2.61 3.57
C GLY A 171 -16.85 -3.50 2.93
N VAL A 172 -16.46 -4.67 2.41
CA VAL A 172 -17.39 -5.65 1.84
C VAL A 172 -18.36 -6.19 2.89
N PHE A 173 -17.87 -6.59 4.07
CA PHE A 173 -18.73 -7.06 5.16
C PHE A 173 -19.70 -5.99 5.66
N MET A 174 -19.28 -4.73 5.70
CA MET A 174 -20.15 -3.60 6.02
C MET A 174 -21.26 -3.45 4.96
N VAL A 175 -20.92 -3.48 3.67
CA VAL A 175 -21.93 -3.35 2.60
C VAL A 175 -22.92 -4.52 2.64
N LEU A 176 -22.44 -5.77 2.71
CA LEU A 176 -23.31 -6.95 2.78
C LEU A 176 -24.16 -6.95 4.05
N GLY A 177 -23.56 -6.63 5.19
CA GLY A 177 -24.25 -6.54 6.46
C GLY A 177 -25.30 -5.41 6.49
N GLY A 178 -24.99 -4.26 5.90
CA GLY A 178 -25.93 -3.14 5.75
C GLY A 178 -27.09 -3.47 4.82
N ILE A 179 -26.85 -4.16 3.70
CA ILE A 179 -27.92 -4.66 2.81
C ILE A 179 -28.84 -5.63 3.57
N SER A 180 -28.28 -6.47 4.43
CA SER A 180 -29.09 -7.40 5.23
C SER A 180 -30.02 -6.70 6.23
N GLN A 181 -29.80 -5.41 6.56
CA GLN A 181 -30.66 -4.65 7.48
C GLN A 181 -32.02 -4.25 6.89
N PHE A 182 -32.17 -4.35 5.57
CA PHE A 182 -33.43 -4.12 4.87
C PHE A 182 -34.42 -5.30 5.02
N PHE A 183 -33.98 -6.42 5.61
CA PHE A 183 -34.76 -7.64 5.75
C PHE A 183 -34.65 -8.20 7.18
N PRO A 184 -35.65 -8.01 8.06
CA PRO A 184 -36.89 -7.23 7.89
C PRO A 184 -36.65 -5.72 8.01
N ALA A 185 -37.41 -4.94 7.24
CA ALA A 185 -37.29 -3.49 7.19
C ALA A 185 -38.05 -2.82 8.34
N SER A 186 -37.32 -2.14 9.22
CA SER A 186 -37.84 -1.21 10.22
C SER A 186 -37.22 0.17 9.97
N MET A 187 -37.85 1.26 10.42
CA MET A 187 -37.27 2.60 10.23
C MET A 187 -35.86 2.72 10.82
N SER A 188 -35.61 2.13 11.99
CA SER A 188 -34.28 2.13 12.61
C SER A 188 -33.28 1.28 11.80
N SER A 189 -33.64 0.07 11.38
CA SER A 189 -32.73 -0.81 10.62
C SER A 189 -32.43 -0.30 9.22
N ILE A 190 -33.38 0.40 8.58
CA ILE A 190 -33.14 1.05 7.29
C ILE A 190 -32.12 2.19 7.45
N ILE A 191 -32.29 3.03 8.47
CA ILE A 191 -31.36 4.15 8.73
C ILE A 191 -29.96 3.60 9.00
N VAL A 192 -29.82 2.65 9.93
CA VAL A 192 -28.53 2.03 10.26
C VAL A 192 -27.93 1.35 9.02
N GLY A 193 -28.73 0.63 8.23
CA GLY A 193 -28.28 -0.05 7.02
C GLY A 193 -27.70 0.90 5.99
N ILE A 194 -28.33 2.06 5.77
CA ILE A 194 -27.83 3.10 4.87
C ILE A 194 -26.47 3.63 5.36
N TYR A 195 -26.34 3.95 6.66
CA TYR A 195 -25.08 4.43 7.22
C TYR A 195 -23.97 3.39 7.08
N VAL A 196 -24.25 2.12 7.41
CA VAL A 196 -23.26 1.05 7.33
C VAL A 196 -22.82 0.81 5.88
N ILE A 197 -23.72 0.83 4.90
CA ILE A 197 -23.36 0.73 3.47
C ILE A 197 -22.49 1.92 3.06
N LEU A 198 -22.90 3.14 3.39
CA LEU A 198 -22.18 4.35 3.02
C LEU A 198 -20.76 4.34 3.58
N PHE A 199 -20.60 4.00 4.86
CA PHE A 199 -19.29 3.85 5.45
C PHE A 199 -18.50 2.68 4.87
N GLY A 200 -19.14 1.56 4.53
CA GLY A 200 -18.48 0.41 3.91
C GLY A 200 -17.91 0.76 2.54
N LEU A 201 -18.66 1.55 1.75
CA LEU A 201 -18.19 2.10 0.47
C LEU A 201 -17.05 3.11 0.66
N ILE A 202 -17.08 3.95 1.69
CA ILE A 202 -15.98 4.87 2.01
C ILE A 202 -14.73 4.08 2.40
N VAL A 203 -14.84 3.16 3.37
CA VAL A 203 -13.71 2.36 3.87
C VAL A 203 -13.11 1.53 2.74
N GLY A 204 -13.93 0.81 1.97
CA GLY A 204 -13.43 0.03 0.82
C GLY A 204 -12.89 0.93 -0.29
N GLY A 205 -13.58 2.03 -0.60
CA GLY A 205 -13.18 2.98 -1.64
C GLY A 205 -11.85 3.68 -1.36
N LEU A 206 -11.57 4.01 -0.09
CA LEU A 206 -10.29 4.56 0.35
C LEU A 206 -9.10 3.63 0.05
N GLU A 207 -9.32 2.32 -0.11
CA GLU A 207 -8.27 1.36 -0.49
C GLU A 207 -8.01 1.34 -2.00
N PHE A 208 -8.92 1.90 -2.82
CA PHE A 208 -8.77 2.01 -4.27
C PHE A 208 -8.36 3.41 -4.72
N LEU A 209 -8.49 4.42 -3.85
CA LEU A 209 -8.09 5.79 -4.14
C LEU A 209 -6.57 5.93 -4.00
N PRO A 210 -5.85 6.22 -5.12
CA PRO A 210 -4.40 6.40 -5.06
C PRO A 210 -4.01 7.66 -4.28
N ASN A 211 -4.89 8.68 -4.29
CA ASN A 211 -4.76 9.92 -3.54
C ASN A 211 -6.11 10.21 -2.87
N VAL A 212 -6.14 10.26 -1.54
CA VAL A 212 -7.36 10.60 -0.81
C VAL A 212 -7.61 12.11 -0.93
N PRO A 213 -8.81 12.56 -1.35
CA PRO A 213 -9.10 13.98 -1.46
C PRO A 213 -9.05 14.72 -0.11
N ASP A 214 -8.53 15.95 -0.10
CA ASP A 214 -8.33 16.77 1.12
C ASP A 214 -9.59 16.94 1.99
N TYR A 215 -10.77 16.95 1.37
CA TYR A 215 -12.03 17.05 2.11
C TYR A 215 -12.32 15.81 2.96
N VAL A 216 -11.89 14.62 2.55
CA VAL A 216 -12.11 13.39 3.31
C VAL A 216 -11.28 13.41 4.59
N TYR A 217 -10.03 13.87 4.51
CA TYR A 217 -9.21 14.11 5.70
C TYR A 217 -9.86 15.09 6.66
N ARG A 218 -10.37 16.22 6.13
CA ARG A 218 -10.98 17.27 6.95
C ARG A 218 -12.20 16.82 7.74
N TYR A 219 -13.03 15.95 7.16
CA TYR A 219 -14.30 15.53 7.77
C TYR A 219 -14.28 14.13 8.40
N ALA A 220 -13.31 13.29 8.02
CA ALA A 220 -13.19 11.90 8.46
C ALA A 220 -11.76 11.57 8.93
N SER A 221 -11.08 12.52 9.57
CA SER A 221 -9.71 12.35 10.11
C SER A 221 -9.55 11.10 10.98
N PHE A 222 -10.60 10.68 11.68
CA PHE A 222 -10.59 9.46 12.49
C PHE A 222 -10.37 8.17 11.67
N LEU A 223 -10.71 8.14 10.38
CA LEU A 223 -10.41 7.00 9.50
C LEU A 223 -8.91 6.93 9.13
N PHE A 224 -8.11 7.91 9.52
CA PHE A 224 -6.67 7.99 9.24
C PHE A 224 -5.84 7.81 10.52
N SER A 225 -6.21 6.83 11.35
CA SER A 225 -5.41 6.36 12.49
C SER A 225 -5.82 4.93 12.86
N PHE A 226 -4.90 4.15 13.45
CA PHE A 226 -5.24 2.82 13.96
C PHE A 226 -6.27 2.92 15.08
N LEU A 227 -6.07 3.83 16.04
CA LEU A 227 -7.04 4.11 17.10
C LEU A 227 -8.43 4.48 16.57
N GLY A 228 -8.50 5.41 15.63
CA GLY A 228 -9.77 5.92 15.10
C GLY A 228 -10.51 4.89 14.25
N ARG A 229 -9.81 4.15 13.35
CA ARG A 229 -10.42 3.03 12.61
C ARG A 229 -10.81 1.88 13.53
N GLY A 230 -9.98 1.56 14.53
CA GLY A 230 -10.27 0.51 15.51
C GLY A 230 -11.54 0.81 16.30
N ALA A 231 -11.65 2.01 16.88
CA ALA A 231 -12.85 2.46 17.57
C ALA A 231 -14.08 2.49 16.65
N PHE A 232 -13.92 2.94 15.41
CA PHE A 232 -14.98 2.96 14.42
C PHE A 232 -15.49 1.56 14.04
N TYR A 233 -14.59 0.61 13.81
CA TYR A 233 -14.97 -0.77 13.49
C TYR A 233 -15.64 -1.47 14.67
N ILE A 234 -15.18 -1.25 15.90
CA ILE A 234 -15.88 -1.75 17.09
C ILE A 234 -17.29 -1.16 17.17
N PHE A 235 -17.42 0.15 16.93
CA PHE A 235 -18.71 0.81 16.92
C PHE A 235 -19.63 0.20 15.86
N VAL A 236 -19.24 0.19 14.58
CA VAL A 236 -20.03 -0.40 13.48
C VAL A 236 -20.39 -1.85 13.77
N GLY A 237 -19.40 -2.65 14.19
CA GLY A 237 -19.60 -4.06 14.53
C GLY A 237 -20.67 -4.23 15.59
N SER A 238 -20.64 -3.41 16.64
CA SER A 238 -21.60 -3.45 17.76
C SER A 238 -23.03 -3.11 17.32
N ILE A 239 -23.22 -2.11 16.45
CA ILE A 239 -24.57 -1.71 15.98
C ILE A 239 -25.18 -2.82 15.11
N MET A 240 -24.35 -3.63 14.47
CA MET A 240 -24.78 -4.75 13.63
C MET A 240 -25.16 -6.01 14.43
N LEU A 241 -24.86 -6.09 15.73
CA LEU A 241 -25.14 -7.28 16.56
C LEU A 241 -26.62 -7.40 16.96
N HIS A 242 -27.55 -7.46 15.99
CA HIS A 242 -28.97 -7.66 16.26
C HIS A 242 -29.72 -8.47 15.17
N ASP A 243 -30.85 -9.07 15.56
CA ASP A 243 -31.87 -9.82 14.77
C ASP A 243 -31.44 -11.08 14.00
N HIS A 244 -30.33 -11.08 13.26
CA HIS A 244 -30.04 -12.12 12.26
C HIS A 244 -28.60 -12.65 12.28
N VAL A 245 -28.46 -13.95 12.02
CA VAL A 245 -27.17 -14.68 12.05
C VAL A 245 -26.11 -14.05 11.14
N LEU A 246 -26.46 -13.65 9.92
CA LEU A 246 -25.51 -12.99 9.00
C LEU A 246 -25.00 -11.65 9.56
N ARG A 247 -25.85 -10.91 10.27
CA ARG A 247 -25.48 -9.63 10.90
C ARG A 247 -24.58 -9.86 12.10
N TYR A 248 -24.86 -10.87 12.92
CA TYR A 248 -23.99 -11.28 14.02
C TYR A 248 -22.61 -11.68 13.52
N ILE A 249 -22.53 -12.51 12.47
CA ILE A 249 -21.24 -12.94 11.91
C ILE A 249 -20.46 -11.73 11.38
N ALA A 250 -21.07 -10.92 10.51
CA ALA A 250 -20.41 -9.74 9.94
C ALA A 250 -20.00 -8.73 11.03
N GLY A 251 -20.90 -8.43 11.96
CA GLY A 251 -20.64 -7.50 13.07
C GLY A 251 -19.55 -7.98 14.02
N SER A 252 -19.53 -9.27 14.37
CA SER A 252 -18.47 -9.85 15.20
C SER A 252 -17.11 -9.84 14.50
N ILE A 253 -17.05 -10.17 13.20
CA ILE A 253 -15.80 -10.10 12.42
C ILE A 253 -15.25 -8.66 12.41
N ILE A 254 -16.10 -7.68 12.06
CA ILE A 254 -15.70 -6.27 12.02
C ILE A 254 -15.26 -5.79 13.41
N GLY A 255 -15.98 -6.18 14.47
CA GLY A 255 -15.63 -5.83 15.85
C GLY A 255 -14.29 -6.41 16.30
N VAL A 256 -14.00 -7.67 15.96
CA VAL A 256 -12.71 -8.32 16.25
C VAL A 256 -11.57 -7.64 15.50
N ILE A 257 -11.76 -7.31 14.22
CA ILE A 257 -10.78 -6.55 13.44
C ILE A 257 -10.55 -5.17 14.07
N GLY A 258 -11.61 -4.52 14.55
CA GLY A 258 -11.52 -3.26 15.28
C GLY A 258 -10.69 -3.34 16.56
N LEU A 259 -10.84 -4.41 17.34
CA LEU A 259 -9.99 -4.68 18.51
C LEU A 259 -8.53 -4.91 18.10
N GLY A 260 -8.29 -5.62 17.00
CA GLY A 260 -6.95 -5.80 16.43
C GLY A 260 -6.30 -4.45 16.11
N TYR A 261 -7.02 -3.56 15.43
CA TYR A 261 -6.53 -2.22 15.09
C TYR A 261 -6.22 -1.39 16.34
N LEU A 262 -7.07 -1.49 17.37
CA LEU A 262 -6.85 -0.82 18.65
C LEU A 262 -5.60 -1.35 19.36
N ALA A 263 -5.33 -2.67 19.27
CA ALA A 263 -4.12 -3.26 19.83
C ALA A 263 -2.85 -2.83 19.08
N LEU A 264 -2.92 -2.69 17.76
CA LEU A 264 -1.81 -2.25 16.91
C LEU A 264 -1.31 -0.83 17.27
N GLU A 265 -2.20 0.06 17.73
CA GLU A 265 -1.82 1.39 18.23
C GLU A 265 -0.76 1.32 19.35
N PHE A 266 -0.78 0.25 20.15
CA PHE A 266 0.15 0.07 21.27
C PHE A 266 1.45 -0.65 20.89
N ILE A 267 1.64 -0.98 19.61
CA ILE A 267 2.85 -1.66 19.10
C ILE A 267 3.71 -0.62 18.35
N PRO A 268 4.77 -0.06 18.96
CA PRO A 268 5.53 1.05 18.36
C PRO A 268 6.27 0.71 17.06
N SER A 269 6.42 -0.59 16.77
CA SER A 269 7.10 -1.06 15.55
C SER A 269 6.19 -1.08 14.32
N ILE A 270 4.87 -0.98 14.48
CA ILE A 270 3.90 -1.08 13.38
C ILE A 270 3.44 0.32 13.02
N GLU A 271 3.85 0.78 11.84
CA GLU A 271 3.41 2.07 11.31
C GLU A 271 2.07 1.90 10.57
N PRO A 272 1.13 2.88 10.67
CA PRO A 272 -0.11 2.84 9.92
C PRO A 272 0.14 2.74 8.41
N PRO A 273 -0.65 1.95 7.68
CA PRO A 273 -0.59 1.90 6.22
C PRO A 273 -0.86 3.30 5.63
N SER A 274 -0.37 3.55 4.42
CA SER A 274 -0.34 4.90 3.84
C SER A 274 -1.70 5.60 3.76
N ASN A 275 -2.76 4.83 3.53
CA ASN A 275 -4.12 5.33 3.47
C ASN A 275 -4.77 5.61 4.84
N MET A 276 -4.04 5.38 5.93
CA MET A 276 -4.43 5.66 7.31
C MET A 276 -3.54 6.71 7.96
N ARG A 277 -2.73 7.44 7.19
CA ARG A 277 -1.89 8.50 7.75
C ARG A 277 -2.47 9.84 7.31
N GLU A 278 -2.61 10.78 8.25
CA GLU A 278 -2.70 12.18 7.86
C GLU A 278 -1.46 12.50 7.03
N THR A 279 -1.68 13.06 5.84
CA THR A 279 -0.59 13.73 5.14
C THR A 279 -0.07 14.77 6.10
N ASP A 280 1.21 14.70 6.47
CA ASP A 280 1.90 15.85 7.07
C ASP A 280 1.72 17.01 6.11
N GLN A 281 0.70 17.82 6.39
CA GLN A 281 0.53 19.13 5.82
C GLN A 281 1.71 19.94 6.32
N GLY A 282 2.77 19.96 5.53
CA GLY A 282 3.84 20.94 5.64
C GLY A 282 3.25 22.35 5.44
N TRP A 283 2.63 22.89 6.48
CA TRP A 283 2.38 24.30 6.66
C TRP A 283 3.32 24.75 7.78
N GLY A 284 4.47 25.31 7.43
CA GLY A 284 5.38 25.88 8.43
C GLY A 284 6.79 26.30 8.04
N ALA A 285 7.23 26.19 6.78
CA ALA A 285 8.52 26.73 6.33
C ALA A 285 8.44 26.93 4.80
N GLU A 286 8.57 28.09 4.17
CA GLU A 286 9.02 29.43 4.55
C GLU A 286 8.14 30.45 3.81
N GLN A 287 7.56 31.41 4.53
CA GLN A 287 7.44 32.77 3.98
C GLN A 287 8.70 33.50 4.47
N VAL A 288 9.63 33.72 3.54
CA VAL A 288 10.59 34.83 3.58
C VAL A 288 10.44 35.65 2.32
#